data_AF-A0AA39DWI2-F1
#
_entry.id   AF-A0AA39DWI2-F1
#
_cell.length_a   1.000
_cell.length_b   1.000
_cell.length_c   1.000
_cell.angle_alpha   90.00
_cell.angle_beta   90.00
_cell.angle_gamma   90.00
#
_symmetry.space_group_name_H-M   'P 1'
#
loop_
_entity.id
_entity.type
_entity.pdbx_description
1 polymer ?
#
loop_
_entity_poly.entity_id
_entity_poly.type
_entity_poly.pdbx_seq_one_letter_code
_entity_poly.pdbx_strand_id
1 'polypeptide(L)'
;MCHRQLPPELKQSVRKYDQYKWLTTRGVDEEALLKGLPMDLRRDIKHHLCFDLVRRVPLFDQMDERMLDAICERLKPALSTEGTFLVREGDPVKEMLFVIRGNLDSYTTNGGRTGFFNSCRIGPGDFCGEELLTWALDPRPSITLPSSTRTVKSISEVEAFALIAEDLKFVASQFRRLHSKQLRHKFRFYSPHWRTWAACFIQAAWHRFKRRKEAAELKAREHPVAAEPQPSFDRFDVVMPAPGSGLAVYAARLAASARRGPLKHSGSDSSVVSSLQKPAEPDFSVDEE
;
A
#
# COMPACT_ATOMS: atom_id res chain seq x y z
N MET A 1 25.63 27.98 -15.46
CA MET A 1 24.81 27.17 -16.40
C MET A 1 24.32 27.93 -17.64
N CYS A 2 24.94 29.05 -18.05
CA CYS A 2 24.45 29.83 -19.20
C CYS A 2 24.79 29.22 -20.57
N HIS A 3 25.88 28.43 -20.64
CA HIS A 3 26.36 27.82 -21.87
C HIS A 3 25.55 26.60 -22.33
N ARG A 4 24.73 26.02 -21.44
CA ARG A 4 23.79 24.95 -21.77
C ARG A 4 22.43 25.62 -21.90
N GLN A 5 21.83 25.61 -23.09
CA GLN A 5 20.57 26.28 -23.43
C GLN A 5 19.37 25.66 -22.68
N LEU A 6 19.38 25.69 -21.35
CA LEU A 6 18.31 25.16 -20.52
C LEU A 6 17.08 26.09 -20.60
N PRO A 7 15.86 25.52 -20.62
CA PRO A 7 14.62 26.26 -20.45
C PRO A 7 14.66 27.22 -19.25
N PRO A 8 14.08 28.42 -19.38
CA PRO A 8 14.09 29.42 -18.31
C PRO A 8 13.44 28.89 -17.02
N GLU A 9 12.40 28.06 -17.13
CA GLU A 9 11.70 27.46 -15.99
C GLU A 9 12.60 26.52 -15.19
N LEU A 10 13.41 25.70 -15.88
CA LEU A 10 14.39 24.83 -15.25
C LEU A 10 15.50 25.63 -14.57
N LYS A 11 15.99 26.70 -15.21
CA LYS A 11 16.98 27.60 -14.60
C LYS A 11 16.45 28.25 -13.33
N GLN A 12 15.19 28.68 -13.33
CA GLN A 12 14.55 29.25 -12.14
C GLN A 12 14.38 28.21 -11.04
N SER A 13 13.97 26.98 -11.38
CA SER A 13 13.82 25.89 -10.42
C SER A 13 15.13 25.53 -9.73
N VAL A 14 16.23 25.45 -10.49
CA VAL A 14 17.58 25.23 -9.94
C VAL A 14 17.98 26.37 -8.99
N ARG A 15 17.76 27.63 -9.39
CA ARG A 15 18.06 28.78 -8.52
C ARG A 15 17.25 28.77 -7.22
N LYS A 16 15.95 28.43 -7.28
CA LYS A 16 15.09 28.29 -6.11
C LYS A 16 15.64 27.22 -5.17
N TYR A 17 16.05 26.08 -5.73
CA TYR A 17 16.67 25.00 -4.96
C TYR A 17 17.98 25.42 -4.30
N ASP A 18 18.90 26.04 -5.04
CA ASP A 18 20.19 26.48 -4.51
C ASP A 18 20.01 27.54 -3.40
N GLN A 19 19.08 28.48 -3.59
CA GLN A 19 18.74 29.49 -2.59
C GLN A 19 18.17 28.84 -1.32
N TYR A 20 17.22 27.91 -1.48
CA TYR A 20 16.63 27.18 -0.35
C TYR A 20 17.68 26.36 0.41
N LYS A 21 18.52 25.61 -0.32
CA LYS A 21 19.63 24.85 0.26
C LYS A 21 20.58 25.76 1.03
N TRP A 22 20.96 26.90 0.48
CA TRP A 22 21.82 27.88 1.15
C TRP A 22 21.19 28.46 2.42
N LEU A 23 19.91 28.83 2.38
CA LEU A 23 19.20 29.36 3.55
C LEU A 23 19.10 28.33 4.68
N THR A 24 18.87 27.07 4.32
CA THR A 24 18.68 25.97 5.28
C THR A 24 20.01 25.52 5.89
N THR A 25 21.02 25.27 5.05
CA THR A 25 22.31 24.68 5.48
C THR A 25 23.39 25.73 5.77
N ARG A 26 23.15 27.00 5.45
CA ARG A 26 24.16 28.08 5.48
C ARG A 26 25.44 27.77 4.69
N GLY A 27 25.31 26.92 3.66
CA GLY A 27 26.43 26.49 2.82
C GLY A 27 27.28 25.36 3.43
N VAL A 28 26.88 24.80 4.56
CA VAL A 28 27.57 23.67 5.19
C VAL A 28 27.10 22.36 4.57
N ASP A 29 28.03 21.53 4.12
CA ASP A 29 27.76 20.13 3.78
C ASP A 29 27.75 19.30 5.07
N GLU A 30 26.56 18.97 5.55
CA GLU A 30 26.34 18.20 6.77
C GLU A 30 27.05 16.84 6.74
N GLU A 31 27.09 16.15 5.59
CA GLU A 31 27.77 14.86 5.50
C GLU A 31 29.29 15.03 5.61
N ALA A 32 29.86 16.03 4.94
CA ALA A 32 31.29 16.30 5.00
C ALA A 32 31.72 16.72 6.41
N LEU A 33 30.90 17.55 7.07
CA LEU A 33 31.11 17.97 8.46
C LEU A 33 31.13 16.75 9.39
N LEU A 34 30.12 15.88 9.29
CA LEU A 34 30.01 14.68 10.12
C LEU A 34 31.16 13.68 9.87
N LYS A 35 31.67 13.59 8.63
CA LYS A 35 32.83 12.73 8.30
C LYS A 35 34.12 13.19 8.97
N GLY A 36 34.26 14.47 9.30
CA GLY A 36 35.42 15.00 10.03
C GLY A 36 35.42 14.73 11.53
N LEU A 37 34.30 14.24 12.09
CA LEU A 37 34.16 13.95 13.51
C LEU A 37 34.58 12.51 13.85
N PRO A 38 35.06 12.26 15.09
CA PRO A 38 35.20 10.90 15.63
C PRO A 38 33.91 10.09 15.51
N MET A 39 34.06 8.76 15.37
CA MET A 39 32.94 7.85 15.13
C MET A 39 31.82 7.98 16.19
N ASP A 40 32.18 8.05 17.46
CA ASP A 40 31.22 8.11 18.57
C ASP A 40 30.39 9.39 18.52
N LEU A 41 31.03 10.55 18.35
CA LEU A 41 30.33 11.84 18.22
C LEU A 41 29.40 11.86 17.00
N ARG A 42 29.87 11.33 15.87
CA ARG A 42 29.03 11.23 14.66
C ARG A 42 27.79 10.37 14.91
N ARG A 43 27.96 9.23 15.61
CA ARG A 43 26.86 8.34 15.95
C ARG A 43 25.87 9.02 16.89
N ASP A 44 26.35 9.67 17.95
CA ASP A 44 25.49 10.38 18.91
C ASP A 44 24.68 11.49 18.26
N ILE A 45 25.30 12.28 17.38
CA ILE A 45 24.61 13.34 16.62
C ILE A 45 23.53 12.72 15.72
N LYS A 46 23.87 11.68 14.94
CA LYS A 46 22.88 11.02 14.06
C LYS A 46 21.74 10.42 14.87
N HIS A 47 22.04 9.70 15.94
CA HIS A 47 21.05 9.13 16.85
C HIS A 47 20.09 10.22 17.35
N HIS A 48 20.62 11.33 17.87
CA HIS A 48 19.79 12.43 18.36
C HIS A 48 18.87 13.04 17.28
N LEU A 49 19.36 13.17 16.04
CA LEU A 49 18.61 13.80 14.95
C LEU A 49 17.50 12.93 14.37
N CYS A 50 17.70 11.62 14.27
CA CYS A 50 16.81 10.76 13.49
C CYS A 50 16.23 9.55 14.22
N PHE A 51 16.71 9.20 15.42
CA PHE A 51 16.20 8.01 16.13
C PHE A 51 14.69 8.06 16.36
N ASP A 52 14.16 9.17 16.85
CA ASP A 52 12.73 9.33 17.08
C ASP A 52 11.91 9.27 15.79
N LEU A 53 12.46 9.76 14.68
CA LEU A 53 11.82 9.70 13.37
C LEU A 53 11.75 8.26 12.85
N VAL A 54 12.85 7.52 12.96
CA VAL A 54 12.91 6.11 12.57
C VAL A 54 12.00 5.27 13.45
N ARG A 55 12.02 5.47 14.78
CA ARG A 55 11.22 4.70 15.73
C ARG A 55 9.71 4.90 15.56
N ARG A 56 9.28 6.09 15.11
CA ARG A 56 7.87 6.37 14.78
C ARG A 56 7.36 5.53 13.62
N VAL A 57 8.24 5.08 12.72
CA VAL A 57 7.83 4.18 11.65
C VAL A 57 7.39 2.86 12.30
N PRO A 58 6.11 2.48 12.21
CA PRO A 58 5.57 1.40 13.03
C PRO A 58 6.17 0.02 12.77
N LEU A 59 6.88 -0.11 11.65
CA LEU A 59 7.63 -1.27 11.22
C LEU A 59 8.96 -1.39 11.96
N PHE A 60 9.56 -0.25 12.31
CA PHE A 60 10.82 -0.17 13.02
C PHE A 60 10.66 -0.20 14.54
N ASP A 61 9.46 0.07 15.05
CA ASP A 61 9.14 -0.01 16.48
C ASP A 61 9.43 -1.38 17.14
N GLN A 62 9.40 -2.48 16.38
CA GLN A 62 9.71 -3.82 16.89
C GLN A 62 11.20 -4.19 16.80
N MET A 63 12.03 -3.31 16.26
CA MET A 63 13.46 -3.55 16.10
C MET A 63 14.21 -3.12 17.34
N ASP A 64 15.31 -3.83 17.62
CA ASP A 64 16.21 -3.47 18.70
C ASP A 64 16.97 -2.18 18.40
N GLU A 65 17.35 -1.45 19.45
CA GLU A 65 17.96 -0.13 19.33
C GLU A 65 19.23 -0.14 18.47
N ARG A 66 20.02 -1.22 18.54
CA ARG A 66 21.21 -1.41 17.69
C ARG A 66 20.88 -1.39 16.19
N MET A 67 19.72 -1.92 15.81
CA MET A 67 19.27 -1.92 14.42
C MET A 67 18.78 -0.53 14.01
N LEU A 68 18.06 0.15 14.89
CA LEU A 68 17.65 1.54 14.68
C LEU A 68 18.86 2.45 14.52
N ASP A 69 19.89 2.28 15.34
CA ASP A 69 21.18 2.97 15.22
C ASP A 69 21.82 2.74 13.85
N ALA A 70 21.86 1.48 13.39
CA ALA A 70 22.44 1.13 12.10
C ALA A 70 21.70 1.79 10.91
N ILE A 71 20.39 2.03 11.04
CA ILE A 71 19.59 2.81 10.08
C ILE A 71 19.92 4.29 10.20
N CYS A 72 19.92 4.83 11.43
CA CYS A 72 20.24 6.23 11.71
C CYS A 72 21.60 6.63 11.11
N GLU A 73 22.60 5.76 11.24
CA GLU A 73 23.93 5.96 10.66
C GLU A 73 23.94 6.08 9.13
N ARG A 74 22.97 5.48 8.43
CA ARG A 74 22.85 5.47 6.96
C ARG A 74 21.92 6.53 6.41
N LEU A 75 21.14 7.20 7.26
CA LEU A 75 20.29 8.30 6.85
C LEU A 75 21.13 9.50 6.36
N LYS A 76 20.65 10.10 5.27
CA LYS A 76 21.25 11.27 4.61
C LYS A 76 20.24 12.41 4.54
N PRO A 77 20.64 13.67 4.76
CA PRO A 77 19.73 14.79 4.63
C PRO A 77 19.26 14.94 3.17
N ALA A 78 17.97 15.19 3.00
CA ALA A 78 17.31 15.39 1.72
C ALA A 78 16.46 16.66 1.76
N LEU A 79 16.64 17.52 0.76
CA LEU A 79 15.92 18.77 0.62
C LEU A 79 15.11 18.75 -0.67
N SER A 80 13.87 19.21 -0.60
CA SER A 80 13.00 19.36 -1.78
C SER A 80 12.34 20.74 -1.76
N THR A 81 12.36 21.43 -2.89
CA THR A 81 11.59 22.66 -3.06
C THR A 81 10.14 22.34 -3.40
N GLU A 82 9.22 23.24 -3.09
CA GLU A 82 7.82 23.17 -3.50
C GLU A 82 7.67 22.89 -5.00
N GLY A 83 6.74 22.00 -5.35
CA GLY A 83 6.41 21.64 -6.71
C GLY A 83 7.27 20.51 -7.30
N THR A 84 8.31 20.08 -6.58
CA THR A 84 9.21 19.00 -6.98
C THR A 84 8.48 17.67 -6.93
N PHE A 85 8.67 16.85 -7.96
CA PHE A 85 8.23 15.46 -7.96
C PHE A 85 9.36 14.60 -7.38
N LEU A 86 9.10 13.94 -6.27
CA LEU A 86 10.08 13.09 -5.60
C LEU A 86 10.10 11.71 -6.26
N VAL A 87 8.93 11.18 -6.58
CA VAL A 87 8.76 9.95 -7.35
C VAL A 87 7.45 10.00 -8.13
N ARG A 88 7.40 9.40 -9.31
CA ARG A 88 6.14 9.21 -10.06
C ARG A 88 5.67 7.78 -9.98
N GLU A 89 4.37 7.58 -10.11
CA GLU A 89 3.78 6.24 -10.20
C GLU A 89 4.44 5.46 -11.35
N GLY A 90 4.96 4.27 -11.05
CA GLY A 90 5.70 3.42 -11.99
C GLY A 90 7.23 3.56 -11.93
N ASP A 91 7.77 4.68 -11.44
CA ASP A 91 9.22 4.89 -11.34
C ASP A 91 9.85 3.95 -10.31
N PRO A 92 11.10 3.50 -10.50
CA PRO A 92 11.80 2.70 -9.50
C PRO A 92 12.04 3.50 -8.22
N VAL A 93 11.62 2.96 -7.07
CA VAL A 93 11.85 3.58 -5.77
C VAL A 93 13.30 3.35 -5.37
N LYS A 94 14.07 4.43 -5.21
CA LYS A 94 15.52 4.38 -4.92
C LYS A 94 15.85 4.65 -3.46
N GLU A 95 14.97 5.36 -2.78
CA GLU A 95 15.17 5.77 -1.39
C GLU A 95 13.82 5.89 -0.69
N MET A 96 13.86 5.71 0.63
CA MET A 96 12.74 5.95 1.53
C MET A 96 12.98 7.28 2.24
N LEU A 97 11.97 8.15 2.29
CA LEU A 97 12.09 9.49 2.87
C LEU A 97 11.31 9.59 4.17
N PHE A 98 11.94 10.16 5.19
CA PHE A 98 11.37 10.44 6.51
C PHE A 98 11.22 11.96 6.63
N VAL A 99 9.98 12.44 6.63
CA VAL A 99 9.69 13.88 6.57
C VAL A 99 9.88 14.50 7.95
N ILE A 100 10.76 15.50 8.05
CA ILE A 100 11.02 16.25 9.28
C ILE A 100 10.17 17.52 9.27
N ARG A 101 10.17 18.22 8.13
CA ARG A 101 9.46 19.49 7.92
C ARG A 101 8.89 19.56 6.51
N GLY A 102 7.79 20.29 6.37
CA GLY A 102 7.08 20.45 5.10
C GLY A 102 6.00 19.41 4.87
N ASN A 103 5.34 19.51 3.72
CA ASN A 103 4.23 18.63 3.33
C ASN A 103 4.40 18.13 1.89
N LEU A 104 4.05 16.87 1.69
CA LEU A 104 3.96 16.22 0.39
C LEU A 104 2.52 15.80 0.11
N ASP A 105 2.15 15.81 -1.16
CA ASP A 105 0.95 15.14 -1.66
C ASP A 105 1.37 13.83 -2.31
N SER A 106 0.69 12.74 -1.95
CA SER A 106 0.83 11.43 -2.56
C SER A 106 -0.48 11.05 -3.22
N TYR A 107 -0.46 10.72 -4.51
CA TYR A 107 -1.67 10.35 -5.25
C TYR A 107 -1.41 9.27 -6.30
N THR A 108 -2.43 8.51 -6.63
CA THR A 108 -2.39 7.47 -7.66
C THR A 108 -3.67 7.46 -8.47
N THR A 109 -3.50 7.13 -9.76
CA THR A 109 -4.61 6.85 -10.68
C THR A 109 -4.71 5.36 -11.01
N ASN A 110 -3.94 4.52 -10.32
CA ASN A 110 -3.82 3.08 -10.53
C ASN A 110 -3.62 2.75 -12.01
N GLY A 111 -2.57 3.31 -12.60
CA GLY A 111 -2.23 3.17 -14.02
C GLY A 111 -3.18 3.91 -14.96
N GLY A 112 -3.71 5.07 -14.55
CA GLY A 112 -4.58 5.90 -15.41
C GLY A 112 -6.02 5.41 -15.53
N ARG A 113 -6.50 4.62 -14.57
CA ARG A 113 -7.87 4.10 -14.56
C ARG A 113 -8.88 5.25 -14.42
N THR A 114 -9.81 5.34 -15.35
CA THR A 114 -10.89 6.34 -15.32
C THR A 114 -11.74 6.18 -14.05
N GLY A 115 -12.02 7.31 -13.37
CA GLY A 115 -12.80 7.34 -12.15
C GLY A 115 -12.08 6.85 -10.88
N PHE A 116 -10.77 6.54 -10.96
CA PHE A 116 -9.97 6.18 -9.81
C PHE A 116 -8.93 7.25 -9.49
N PHE A 117 -9.09 7.90 -8.34
CA PHE A 117 -8.13 8.84 -7.81
C PHE A 117 -8.05 8.65 -6.30
N ASN A 118 -6.89 8.23 -5.81
CA ASN A 118 -6.63 8.13 -4.38
C ASN A 118 -5.49 9.07 -4.02
N SER A 119 -5.72 9.99 -3.09
CA SER A 119 -4.71 10.91 -2.61
C SER A 119 -4.63 10.91 -1.09
N CYS A 120 -3.46 11.25 -0.56
CA CYS A 120 -3.21 11.49 0.85
C CYS A 120 -2.10 12.53 1.02
N ARG A 121 -2.10 13.23 2.16
CA ARG A 121 -1.02 14.13 2.55
C ARG A 121 -0.03 13.39 3.43
N ILE A 122 1.25 13.72 3.26
CA ILE A 122 2.36 13.20 4.05
C ILE A 122 3.01 14.42 4.71
N GLY A 123 3.05 14.45 6.03
CA GLY A 123 3.55 15.58 6.81
C GLY A 123 4.73 15.21 7.72
N PRO A 124 5.11 16.11 8.63
CA PRO A 124 6.17 15.86 9.60
C PRO A 124 5.93 14.61 10.45
N GLY A 125 6.91 13.70 10.47
CA GLY A 125 6.84 12.41 11.15
C GLY A 125 6.29 11.26 10.30
N ASP A 126 5.77 11.55 9.09
CA ASP A 126 5.40 10.53 8.12
C ASP A 126 6.59 10.16 7.22
N PHE A 127 6.41 9.13 6.41
CA PHE A 127 7.43 8.64 5.47
C PHE A 127 6.80 8.22 4.13
N CYS A 128 7.63 8.08 3.09
CA CYS A 128 7.24 7.51 1.79
C CYS A 128 8.35 6.62 1.23
N GLY A 129 7.99 5.73 0.29
CA GLY A 129 8.90 4.75 -0.29
C GLY A 129 8.87 3.40 0.42
N GLU A 130 7.76 3.11 1.11
CA GLU A 130 7.50 1.88 1.85
C GLU A 130 7.59 0.60 1.01
N GLU A 131 7.50 0.72 -0.33
CA GLU A 131 7.72 -0.37 -1.26
C GLU A 131 9.11 -1.01 -1.08
N LEU A 132 10.11 -0.19 -0.75
CA LEU A 132 11.48 -0.65 -0.50
C LEU A 132 11.58 -1.58 0.69
N LEU A 133 10.70 -1.45 1.68
CA LEU A 133 10.73 -2.30 2.85
C LEU A 133 10.30 -3.73 2.50
N THR A 134 9.26 -3.88 1.67
CA THR A 134 8.88 -5.22 1.21
C THR A 134 10.00 -5.83 0.40
N TRP A 135 10.63 -5.07 -0.50
CA TRP A 135 11.75 -5.55 -1.28
C TRP A 135 12.98 -5.92 -0.43
N ALA A 136 13.40 -5.06 0.50
CA ALA A 136 14.61 -5.28 1.30
C ALA A 136 14.46 -6.41 2.31
N LEU A 137 13.23 -6.69 2.77
CA LEU A 137 12.95 -7.75 3.73
C LEU A 137 12.69 -9.11 3.08
N ASP A 138 12.85 -9.20 1.77
CA ASP A 138 12.90 -10.48 1.08
C ASP A 138 14.18 -11.24 1.44
N PRO A 139 14.11 -12.53 1.82
CA PRO A 139 15.30 -13.37 1.91
C PRO A 139 16.08 -13.42 0.58
N ARG A 140 15.40 -13.26 -0.55
CA ARG A 140 15.98 -13.26 -1.91
C ARG A 140 15.54 -12.04 -2.69
N PRO A 141 15.99 -10.83 -2.31
CA PRO A 141 15.54 -9.60 -2.93
C PRO A 141 16.01 -9.52 -4.39
N SER A 142 15.09 -9.20 -5.29
CA SER A 142 15.40 -9.00 -6.71
C SER A 142 16.48 -7.95 -6.92
N ILE A 143 17.25 -8.06 -8.00
CA ILE A 143 18.22 -7.01 -8.40
C ILE A 143 17.47 -5.73 -8.80
N THR A 144 16.27 -5.88 -9.37
CA THR A 144 15.41 -4.76 -9.76
C THR A 144 14.71 -4.15 -8.56
N LEU A 145 14.74 -2.83 -8.47
CA LEU A 145 14.02 -2.05 -7.46
C LEU A 145 12.51 -2.12 -7.69
N PRO A 146 11.69 -2.06 -6.63
CA PRO A 146 10.24 -2.01 -6.77
C PRO A 146 9.80 -0.70 -7.44
N SER A 147 8.75 -0.78 -8.25
CA SER A 147 8.10 0.39 -8.83
C SER A 147 7.21 1.09 -7.81
N SER A 148 7.21 2.42 -7.82
CA SER A 148 6.36 3.23 -6.96
C SER A 148 4.88 3.03 -7.30
N THR A 149 4.07 2.83 -6.29
CA THR A 149 2.61 2.70 -6.46
C THR A 149 1.90 4.05 -6.60
N ARG A 150 2.59 5.16 -6.26
CA ARG A 150 2.01 6.51 -6.22
C ARG A 150 2.98 7.55 -6.76
N THR A 151 2.43 8.69 -7.18
CA THR A 151 3.19 9.91 -7.43
C THR A 151 3.26 10.72 -6.15
N VAL A 152 4.47 11.12 -5.74
CA VAL A 152 4.71 11.97 -4.58
C VAL A 152 5.29 13.30 -5.03
N LYS A 153 4.64 14.39 -4.65
CA LYS A 153 5.00 15.75 -5.01
C LYS A 153 5.06 16.63 -3.77
N SER A 154 6.05 17.52 -3.69
CA SER A 154 6.13 18.49 -2.61
C SER A 154 5.13 19.64 -2.79
N ILE A 155 4.41 19.93 -1.72
CA ILE A 155 3.48 21.06 -1.63
C ILE A 155 4.19 22.28 -1.03
N SER A 156 5.16 22.05 -0.15
CA SER A 156 6.00 23.09 0.44
C SER A 156 7.48 22.77 0.24
N GLU A 157 8.34 23.65 0.72
CA GLU A 157 9.73 23.29 1.01
C GLU A 157 9.73 22.16 2.07
N VAL A 158 10.54 21.14 1.83
CA VAL A 158 10.57 19.90 2.61
C VAL A 158 12.00 19.57 3.01
N GLU A 159 12.15 19.28 4.30
CA GLU A 159 13.36 18.75 4.91
C GLU A 159 13.05 17.32 5.34
N ALA A 160 13.85 16.38 4.86
CA ALA A 160 13.68 14.96 5.11
C ALA A 160 15.03 14.28 5.36
N PHE A 161 15.00 13.08 5.91
CA PHE A 161 16.10 12.13 5.80
C PHE A 161 15.79 11.07 4.75
N ALA A 162 16.77 10.70 3.94
CA ALA A 162 16.68 9.64 2.94
C ALA A 162 17.46 8.41 3.40
N LEU A 163 16.84 7.24 3.31
CA LEU A 163 17.48 5.94 3.42
C LEU A 163 17.50 5.29 2.03
N ILE A 164 18.70 5.11 1.48
CA ILE A 164 18.86 4.54 0.14
C ILE A 164 18.52 3.04 0.17
N ALA A 165 17.97 2.52 -0.92
CA ALA A 165 17.59 1.12 -1.08
C ALA A 165 18.74 0.15 -0.73
N GLU A 166 19.96 0.43 -1.21
CA GLU A 166 21.15 -0.40 -0.93
C GLU A 166 21.48 -0.44 0.56
N ASP A 167 21.39 0.70 1.23
CA ASP A 167 21.63 0.83 2.67
C ASP A 167 20.55 0.10 3.49
N LEU A 168 19.29 0.20 3.08
CA LEU A 168 18.19 -0.54 3.69
C LEU A 168 18.37 -2.06 3.50
N LYS A 169 18.73 -2.50 2.29
CA LYS A 169 19.01 -3.92 1.99
C LYS A 169 20.19 -4.43 2.80
N PHE A 170 21.24 -3.63 2.96
CA PHE A 170 22.38 -3.95 3.79
C PHE A 170 21.93 -4.19 5.23
N VAL A 171 21.22 -3.23 5.85
CA VAL A 171 20.68 -3.41 7.20
C VAL A 171 19.79 -4.67 7.24
N ALA A 172 18.87 -4.82 6.30
CA ALA A 172 17.95 -5.95 6.26
C ALA A 172 18.65 -7.31 6.27
N SER A 173 19.73 -7.44 5.50
CA SER A 173 20.54 -8.66 5.43
C SER A 173 21.21 -9.06 6.75
N GLN A 174 21.54 -8.08 7.59
CA GLN A 174 22.24 -8.31 8.85
C GLN A 174 21.29 -8.73 9.97
N PHE A 175 19.99 -8.42 9.87
CA PHE A 175 19.04 -8.60 10.96
C PHE A 175 17.89 -9.53 10.59
N ARG A 176 18.09 -10.84 10.83
CA ARG A 176 17.09 -11.89 10.54
C ARG A 176 15.72 -11.68 11.21
N ARG A 177 15.65 -10.92 12.31
CA ARG A 177 14.39 -10.56 13.00
C ARG A 177 13.42 -9.79 12.11
N LEU A 178 13.91 -9.17 11.04
CA LEU A 178 13.08 -8.44 10.09
C LEU A 178 12.14 -9.36 9.27
N HIS A 179 12.40 -10.67 9.21
CA HIS A 179 11.57 -11.63 8.48
C HIS A 179 10.36 -12.16 9.28
N SER A 180 10.13 -11.65 10.50
CA SER A 180 9.04 -12.09 11.38
C SER A 180 7.64 -11.94 10.76
N LYS A 181 6.77 -12.92 10.98
CA LYS A 181 5.35 -12.86 10.58
C LYS A 181 4.63 -11.61 11.12
N GLN A 182 4.99 -11.13 12.30
CA GLN A 182 4.39 -9.93 12.89
C GLN A 182 4.69 -8.66 12.07
N LEU A 183 5.93 -8.52 11.60
CA LEU A 183 6.30 -7.43 10.71
C LEU A 183 5.52 -7.52 9.40
N ARG A 184 5.35 -8.73 8.84
CA ARG A 184 4.53 -8.94 7.61
C ARG A 184 3.10 -8.40 7.74
N HIS A 185 2.48 -8.56 8.91
CA HIS A 185 1.14 -8.02 9.15
C HIS A 185 1.14 -6.49 9.30
N LYS A 186 2.13 -5.93 9.99
CA LYS A 186 2.29 -4.47 10.08
C LYS A 186 2.52 -3.87 8.68
N PHE A 187 3.31 -4.49 7.81
CA PHE A 187 3.50 -4.05 6.43
C PHE A 187 2.19 -3.93 5.66
N ARG A 188 1.36 -4.99 5.70
CA ARG A 188 0.03 -4.97 5.07
C ARG A 188 -0.85 -3.86 5.65
N PHE A 189 -0.73 -3.60 6.94
CA PHE A 189 -1.53 -2.59 7.59
C PHE A 189 -1.09 -1.17 7.23
N TYR A 190 0.21 -0.88 7.09
CA TYR A 190 0.70 0.48 6.83
C TYR A 190 0.85 0.82 5.35
N SER A 191 0.99 -0.16 4.46
CA SER A 191 1.07 0.07 3.03
C SER A 191 -0.23 0.70 2.49
N PRO A 192 -0.16 1.91 1.91
CA PRO A 192 -1.29 2.56 1.24
C PRO A 192 -1.90 1.69 0.14
N HIS A 193 -1.07 0.95 -0.61
CA HIS A 193 -1.53 0.06 -1.67
C HIS A 193 -2.41 -1.08 -1.12
N TRP A 194 -1.98 -1.75 -0.05
CA TRP A 194 -2.79 -2.79 0.62
C TRP A 194 -4.06 -2.23 1.23
N ARG A 195 -4.00 -1.03 1.84
CA ARG A 195 -5.19 -0.34 2.38
C ARG A 195 -6.20 -0.02 1.28
N THR A 196 -5.74 0.50 0.15
CA THR A 196 -6.59 0.82 -1.01
C THR A 196 -7.23 -0.46 -1.58
N TRP A 197 -6.45 -1.53 -1.75
CA TRP A 197 -6.99 -2.82 -2.18
C TRP A 197 -8.06 -3.35 -1.22
N ALA A 198 -7.80 -3.34 0.09
CA ALA A 198 -8.74 -3.80 1.11
C ALA A 198 -10.04 -2.98 1.10
N ALA A 199 -9.93 -1.64 1.02
CA ALA A 199 -11.09 -0.75 0.95
C ALA A 199 -11.95 -1.08 -0.27
N CYS A 200 -11.35 -1.23 -1.45
CA CYS A 200 -12.10 -1.57 -2.66
C CYS A 200 -12.70 -2.97 -2.62
N PHE A 201 -12.01 -3.95 -2.01
CA PHE A 201 -12.55 -5.30 -1.81
C PHE A 201 -13.82 -5.27 -0.94
N ILE A 202 -13.78 -4.53 0.17
CA ILE A 202 -14.93 -4.33 1.06
C ILE A 202 -16.07 -3.63 0.32
N GLN A 203 -15.78 -2.55 -0.41
CA GLN A 203 -16.77 -1.82 -1.22
C GLN A 203 -17.43 -2.73 -2.25
N ALA A 204 -16.65 -3.56 -2.96
CA ALA A 204 -17.17 -4.52 -3.93
C ALA A 204 -18.08 -5.57 -3.27
N ALA A 205 -17.70 -6.09 -2.10
CA ALA A 205 -18.52 -7.02 -1.34
C ALA A 205 -19.84 -6.38 -0.89
N TRP A 206 -19.81 -5.15 -0.39
CA TRP A 206 -20.99 -4.38 -0.02
C TRP A 206 -21.92 -4.12 -1.21
N HIS A 207 -21.40 -3.70 -2.35
CA HIS A 207 -22.20 -3.50 -3.56
C HIS A 207 -22.82 -4.80 -4.09
N ARG A 208 -22.16 -5.95 -3.92
CA ARG A 208 -22.75 -7.27 -4.21
C ARG A 208 -23.89 -7.60 -3.25
N PHE A 209 -23.71 -7.34 -1.95
CA PHE A 209 -24.74 -7.57 -0.95
C PHE A 209 -25.98 -6.68 -1.20
N LYS A 210 -25.78 -5.38 -1.41
CA LYS A 210 -26.85 -4.41 -1.69
C LYS A 210 -27.67 -4.81 -2.91
N ARG A 211 -27.03 -5.16 -4.03
CA ARG A 211 -27.71 -5.65 -5.23
C ARG A 211 -28.50 -6.94 -5.00
N ARG A 212 -27.97 -7.88 -4.21
CA ARG A 212 -28.69 -9.11 -3.85
C ARG A 212 -29.92 -8.82 -3.00
N LYS A 213 -29.82 -7.87 -2.06
CA LYS A 213 -30.94 -7.45 -1.21
C LYS A 213 -32.04 -6.78 -2.04
N GLU A 214 -31.68 -5.82 -2.89
CA GLU A 214 -32.62 -5.13 -3.80
C GLU A 214 -33.30 -6.12 -4.76
N ALA A 215 -32.54 -7.05 -5.36
CA ALA A 215 -33.10 -8.08 -6.23
C ALA A 215 -34.03 -9.07 -5.49
N ALA A 216 -33.75 -9.37 -4.21
CA ALA A 216 -34.62 -10.19 -3.38
C ALA A 216 -35.91 -9.45 -3.00
N GLU A 217 -35.82 -8.16 -2.68
CA GLU A 217 -36.98 -7.30 -2.40
C GLU A 217 -37.88 -7.13 -3.64
N LEU A 218 -37.30 -6.94 -4.83
CA LEU A 218 -38.06 -6.89 -6.09
C LEU A 218 -38.77 -8.22 -6.36
N LYS A 219 -38.09 -9.36 -6.20
CA LYS A 219 -38.72 -10.69 -6.34
C LYS A 219 -39.84 -10.93 -5.33
N ALA A 220 -39.69 -10.45 -4.09
CA ALA A 220 -40.73 -10.55 -3.08
C ALA A 220 -41.96 -9.69 -3.42
N ARG A 221 -41.76 -8.54 -4.09
CA ARG A 221 -42.84 -7.68 -4.58
C ARG A 221 -43.51 -8.20 -5.85
N GLU A 222 -42.77 -8.86 -6.74
CA GLU A 222 -43.28 -9.46 -7.98
C GLU A 222 -44.01 -10.79 -7.75
N HIS A 223 -43.76 -11.46 -6.62
CA HIS A 223 -44.48 -12.67 -6.20
C HIS A 223 -45.22 -12.48 -4.87
N PRO A 224 -46.27 -11.64 -4.80
CA PRO A 224 -47.15 -11.58 -3.64
C PRO A 224 -48.10 -12.78 -3.72
N VAL A 225 -47.76 -13.87 -3.02
CA VAL A 225 -48.71 -14.92 -2.62
C VAL A 225 -49.34 -15.74 -3.79
N ALA A 226 -48.70 -16.84 -4.15
CA ALA A 226 -49.42 -18.08 -4.48
C ALA A 226 -49.53 -18.92 -3.19
N ALA A 227 -50.30 -18.42 -2.23
CA ALA A 227 -50.73 -19.17 -1.06
C ALA A 227 -52.21 -18.84 -0.83
N GLU A 228 -53.08 -19.43 -1.65
CA GLU A 228 -54.45 -19.65 -1.22
C GLU A 228 -54.45 -20.75 -0.15
N PRO A 229 -55.04 -20.53 1.04
CA PRO A 229 -55.36 -21.60 1.95
C PRO A 229 -56.65 -22.27 1.45
N GLN A 230 -56.55 -23.46 0.85
CA GLN A 230 -57.75 -24.26 0.59
C GLN A 230 -58.25 -24.91 1.89
N PRO A 231 -59.56 -24.87 2.18
CA PRO A 231 -60.13 -25.45 3.38
C PRO A 231 -60.18 -26.97 3.27
N SER A 232 -60.01 -27.61 4.42
CA SER A 232 -60.12 -29.05 4.67
C SER A 232 -61.46 -29.66 4.25
N PHE A 233 -61.43 -30.85 3.63
CA PHE A 233 -62.41 -31.91 3.93
C PHE A 233 -61.86 -33.32 3.62
N ASP A 234 -61.74 -34.12 4.69
CA ASP A 234 -61.83 -35.58 4.85
C ASP A 234 -61.14 -36.59 3.89
N ARG A 235 -60.22 -37.37 4.46
CA ARG A 235 -60.42 -38.79 4.87
C ARG A 235 -59.15 -39.64 4.64
N PHE A 236 -58.64 -40.19 5.74
CA PHE A 236 -57.80 -41.38 5.91
C PHE A 236 -57.18 -42.04 4.66
N ASP A 237 -55.85 -42.05 4.58
CA ASP A 237 -55.10 -43.30 4.64
C ASP A 237 -53.64 -43.04 5.06
N VAL A 238 -53.25 -43.68 6.17
CA VAL A 238 -51.87 -43.74 6.64
C VAL A 238 -51.17 -44.81 5.82
N VAL A 239 -50.31 -44.42 4.88
CA VAL A 239 -49.25 -45.29 4.36
C VAL A 239 -47.91 -44.60 4.58
N MET A 240 -47.18 -45.10 5.57
CA MET A 240 -45.79 -44.74 5.86
C MET A 240 -44.87 -45.20 4.71
N PRO A 241 -44.00 -44.33 4.14
CA PRO A 241 -42.87 -44.79 3.36
C PRO A 241 -41.65 -45.04 4.26
N ALA A 242 -40.96 -46.14 4.00
CA ALA A 242 -39.78 -46.62 4.72
C ALA A 242 -38.59 -45.61 4.71
N PRO A 243 -37.69 -45.67 5.72
CA PRO A 243 -36.64 -44.68 5.88
C PRO A 243 -35.42 -45.00 5.01
N GLY A 244 -35.07 -44.07 4.11
CA GLY A 244 -33.76 -44.13 3.43
C GLY A 244 -33.70 -43.48 2.06
N SER A 245 -33.79 -42.14 1.97
CA SER A 245 -33.34 -41.38 0.77
C SER A 245 -33.28 -39.86 1.03
N GLY A 246 -32.57 -39.43 2.08
CA GLY A 246 -32.35 -38.00 2.34
C GLY A 246 -31.27 -37.37 1.45
N LEU A 247 -30.37 -38.19 0.88
CA LEU A 247 -29.19 -37.73 0.13
C LEU A 247 -29.50 -37.41 -1.34
N ALA A 248 -30.47 -38.07 -1.96
CA ALA A 248 -30.79 -37.87 -3.38
C ALA A 248 -31.40 -36.49 -3.65
N VAL A 249 -32.20 -35.97 -2.73
CA VAL A 249 -32.89 -34.67 -2.86
C VAL A 249 -31.91 -33.49 -2.76
N TYR A 250 -30.86 -33.61 -1.93
CA TYR A 250 -29.83 -32.57 -1.81
C TYR A 250 -28.86 -32.58 -2.99
N ALA A 251 -28.48 -33.75 -3.51
CA ALA A 251 -27.62 -33.87 -4.68
C ALA A 251 -28.26 -33.27 -5.95
N ALA A 252 -29.57 -33.44 -6.14
CA ALA A 252 -30.30 -32.87 -7.27
C ALA A 252 -30.33 -31.32 -7.25
N ARG A 253 -30.41 -30.70 -6.06
CA ARG A 253 -30.35 -29.23 -5.91
C ARG A 253 -28.96 -28.65 -6.16
N LEU A 254 -27.90 -29.37 -5.78
CA LEU A 254 -26.52 -28.98 -6.07
C LEU A 254 -26.19 -29.10 -7.57
N ALA A 255 -26.64 -30.17 -8.23
CA ALA A 255 -26.44 -30.37 -9.67
C ALA A 255 -27.20 -29.33 -10.53
N ALA A 256 -28.38 -28.88 -10.10
CA ALA A 256 -29.14 -27.83 -10.78
C ALA A 256 -28.45 -26.44 -10.70
N SER A 257 -27.64 -26.21 -9.67
CA SER A 257 -26.86 -24.96 -9.53
C SER A 257 -25.61 -24.91 -10.42
N ALA A 258 -25.11 -26.08 -10.85
CA ALA A 258 -23.89 -26.20 -11.66
C ALA A 258 -24.13 -26.05 -13.18
N ARG A 259 -25.38 -26.00 -13.66
CA ARG A 259 -25.72 -25.91 -15.10
C ARG A 259 -26.20 -24.54 -15.58
N ARG A 260 -26.03 -23.47 -14.80
CA ARG A 260 -26.24 -22.10 -15.32
C ARG A 260 -24.95 -21.59 -15.95
N GLY A 261 -24.81 -21.84 -17.26
CA GLY A 261 -23.84 -21.16 -18.12
C GLY A 261 -24.02 -19.63 -18.10
N PRO A 262 -23.02 -18.87 -18.56
CA PRO A 262 -23.01 -17.42 -18.41
C PRO A 262 -24.05 -16.78 -19.34
N LEU A 263 -25.15 -16.29 -18.76
CA LEU A 263 -26.11 -15.45 -19.46
C LEU A 263 -25.49 -14.06 -19.65
N LYS A 264 -25.11 -13.73 -20.89
CA LYS A 264 -24.71 -12.39 -21.30
C LYS A 264 -25.92 -11.47 -21.24
N HIS A 265 -26.02 -10.65 -20.19
CA HIS A 265 -26.83 -9.44 -20.23
C HIS A 265 -25.92 -8.21 -20.32
N SER A 266 -26.13 -7.48 -21.42
CA SER A 266 -25.57 -6.17 -21.72
C SER A 266 -25.97 -5.16 -20.65
N GLY A 267 -24.99 -4.42 -20.13
CA GLY A 267 -25.16 -3.40 -19.09
C GLY A 267 -23.80 -2.82 -18.71
N SER A 268 -23.49 -1.67 -19.30
CA SER A 268 -22.15 -1.09 -19.51
C SER A 268 -21.43 -0.50 -18.29
N ASP A 269 -21.73 -0.91 -17.04
CA ASP A 269 -21.11 -0.30 -15.84
C ASP A 269 -20.40 -1.29 -14.90
N SER A 270 -20.31 -2.57 -15.26
CA SER A 270 -19.80 -3.61 -14.34
C SER A 270 -18.28 -3.87 -14.39
N SER A 271 -17.54 -3.28 -15.32
CA SER A 271 -16.09 -3.55 -15.50
C SER A 271 -15.19 -2.77 -14.52
N VAL A 272 -15.72 -1.73 -13.86
CA VAL A 272 -14.92 -0.81 -13.03
C VAL A 272 -14.63 -1.36 -11.62
N VAL A 273 -15.22 -2.48 -11.22
CA VAL A 273 -15.07 -3.03 -9.84
C VAL A 273 -14.32 -4.36 -9.83
N SER A 274 -14.07 -4.98 -11.00
CA SER A 274 -13.47 -6.32 -11.10
C SER A 274 -11.96 -6.34 -11.32
N SER A 275 -11.30 -5.20 -11.53
CA SER A 275 -9.90 -5.19 -12.02
C SER A 275 -8.83 -4.81 -10.99
N LEU A 276 -9.14 -4.78 -9.69
CA LEU A 276 -8.09 -4.64 -8.68
C LEU A 276 -7.44 -6.00 -8.46
N GLN A 277 -6.33 -6.22 -9.15
CA GLN A 277 -5.45 -7.36 -8.86
C GLN A 277 -5.05 -7.30 -7.38
N LYS A 278 -5.10 -8.46 -6.72
CA LYS A 278 -4.53 -8.61 -5.39
C LYS A 278 -3.05 -8.20 -5.49
N PRO A 279 -2.57 -7.28 -4.64
CA PRO A 279 -1.16 -6.96 -4.58
C PRO A 279 -0.35 -8.24 -4.45
N ALA A 280 0.76 -8.34 -5.18
CA ALA A 280 1.62 -9.51 -5.09
C ALA A 280 2.01 -9.72 -3.62
N GLU A 281 1.74 -10.92 -3.11
CA GLU A 281 2.24 -11.27 -1.79
C GLU A 281 3.74 -11.46 -1.92
N PRO A 282 4.53 -10.77 -1.09
CA PRO A 282 5.95 -11.05 -1.07
C PRO A 282 6.17 -12.50 -0.59
N ASP A 283 6.80 -13.30 -1.43
CA ASP A 283 7.10 -14.71 -1.17
C ASP A 283 8.39 -14.82 -0.35
N PHE A 284 8.22 -14.92 0.97
CA PHE A 284 9.32 -15.08 1.91
C PHE A 284 9.26 -16.46 2.60
N SER A 285 8.98 -17.50 1.81
CA SER A 285 9.20 -18.88 2.21
C SER A 285 10.71 -19.10 2.44
N VAL A 286 11.06 -19.50 3.65
CA VAL A 286 12.38 -20.04 3.95
C VAL A 286 12.22 -21.53 3.66
N ASP A 287 12.82 -22.02 2.58
CA ASP A 287 13.06 -23.45 2.45
C ASP A 287 14.08 -23.78 3.55
N GLU A 288 13.60 -24.39 4.63
CA GLU A 288 14.47 -25.03 5.61
C GLU A 288 15.08 -26.26 4.95
N GLU A 289 16.31 -26.14 4.45
CA GLU A 289 17.24 -27.24 4.24
C GLU A 289 18.48 -27.07 5.14
#